data_AF-A0A354TJZ4-F1
#
_entry.id   AF-A0A354TJZ4-F1
#
_cell.length_a   1.000
_cell.length_b   1.000
_cell.length_c   1.000
_cell.angle_alpha   90.00
_cell.angle_beta   90.00
_cell.angle_gamma   90.00
#
_symmetry.space_group_name_H-M   'P 1'
#
loop_
_entity.id
_entity.type
_entity.pdbx_description
1 polymer ?
#
loop_
_entity_poly.entity_id
_entity_poly.type
_entity_poly.pdbx_seq_one_letter_code
_entity_poly.pdbx_strand_id
1 'polypeptide(L)'
;SDEFRSFHERVIEIEKVQTDDKAKRSVLVIGDDKYRDLAPGKGRTFKHESLPFDLMITNWKQHAQPKRDAGGRTDVVDGYYIQEVTTLDDSGAALPDEQLASACVAIVKDKKSGEEQKGILWEFAAAPWTVTVGADKYLISLDHRSYKLPFAIRLDETEQEKHPGTERARRFTSKVTKITGDHEEKRVITMNEPVRSEGYAVFQQTFDDGTRSGSGVKRSGFQIVENPSDHWPLISCIIVAEGLLLHFLMMLARFIKVEPWKFALGLILAFNAAFALAMWKLL
;
A
#
# COMPACT_ATOMS: atom_id res chain seq x y z
N SER A 1 -4.66 -9.49 10.50
CA SER A 1 -3.86 -9.62 9.26
C SER A 1 -2.49 -9.02 9.51
N ASP A 2 -1.42 -9.67 9.07
CA ASP A 2 -0.05 -9.14 8.95
C ASP A 2 0.25 -8.61 7.54
N GLU A 3 -0.71 -8.73 6.61
CA GLU A 3 -0.57 -8.31 5.21
C GLU A 3 -1.39 -7.06 4.92
N PHE A 4 -0.76 -6.11 4.22
CA PHE A 4 -1.35 -4.86 3.73
C PHE A 4 -1.24 -4.79 2.22
N ARG A 5 -2.28 -4.29 1.54
CA ARG A 5 -2.30 -4.09 0.09
C ARG A 5 -2.07 -2.61 -0.24
N SER A 6 -1.13 -2.35 -1.14
CA SER A 6 -0.89 -1.01 -1.66
C SER A 6 -2.13 -0.46 -2.37
N PHE A 7 -2.38 0.83 -2.25
CA PHE A 7 -3.42 1.51 -3.03
C PHE A 7 -2.95 1.91 -4.43
N HIS A 8 -1.65 2.11 -4.61
CA HIS A 8 -1.11 2.73 -5.82
C HIS A 8 -0.24 1.78 -6.64
N GLU A 9 0.37 0.78 -6.00
CA GLU A 9 1.22 -0.19 -6.68
C GLU A 9 0.43 -1.41 -7.11
N ARG A 10 0.38 -1.59 -8.43
CA ARG A 10 -0.20 -2.76 -9.07
C ARG A 10 0.90 -3.73 -9.45
N VAL A 11 0.55 -5.00 -9.43
CA VAL A 11 1.45 -6.07 -9.83
C VAL A 11 0.69 -7.09 -10.66
N ILE A 12 1.38 -7.69 -11.61
CA ILE A 12 0.91 -8.91 -12.24
C ILE A 12 1.56 -10.07 -11.50
N GLU A 13 0.73 -10.90 -10.86
CA GLU A 13 1.15 -12.12 -10.18
C GLU A 13 1.02 -13.30 -11.14
N ILE A 14 2.07 -14.14 -11.19
CA ILE A 14 2.08 -15.39 -11.93
C ILE A 14 2.39 -16.51 -10.94
N GLU A 15 1.45 -17.43 -10.79
CA GLU A 15 1.53 -18.55 -9.87
C GLU A 15 1.36 -19.86 -10.63
N LYS A 16 2.26 -20.82 -10.42
CA LYS A 16 2.06 -22.18 -10.94
C LYS A 16 1.09 -22.91 -10.02
N VAL A 17 0.04 -23.50 -10.57
CA VAL A 17 -0.91 -24.32 -9.80
C VAL A 17 -0.14 -25.52 -9.23
N GLN A 18 -0.09 -25.59 -7.91
CA GLN A 18 0.48 -26.72 -7.20
C GLN A 18 -0.63 -27.73 -6.89
N THR A 19 -0.33 -29.01 -7.06
CA THR A 19 -1.23 -30.13 -6.71
C THR A 19 -1.00 -30.66 -5.30
N ASP A 20 0.05 -30.20 -4.61
CA ASP A 20 0.35 -30.53 -3.22
C ASP A 20 -0.09 -29.38 -2.30
N ASP A 21 -1.05 -29.65 -1.42
CA ASP A 21 -1.60 -28.68 -0.48
C ASP A 21 -0.58 -28.16 0.55
N LYS A 22 0.58 -28.83 0.70
CA LYS A 22 1.65 -28.42 1.63
C LYS A 22 2.77 -27.63 0.96
N ALA A 23 2.76 -27.51 -0.36
CA ALA A 23 3.81 -26.81 -1.07
C ALA A 23 3.72 -25.30 -0.80
N LYS A 24 4.88 -24.66 -0.64
CA LYS A 24 4.93 -23.21 -0.39
C LYS A 24 4.50 -22.47 -1.65
N ARG A 25 3.53 -21.56 -1.49
CA ARG A 25 3.12 -20.59 -2.52
C ARG A 25 4.35 -19.85 -3.04
N SER A 26 4.60 -19.94 -4.33
CA SER A 26 5.69 -19.26 -5.02
C SER A 26 5.10 -18.44 -6.16
N VAL A 27 5.21 -17.12 -6.06
CA VAL A 27 4.62 -16.17 -7.01
C VAL A 27 5.73 -15.36 -7.66
N LEU A 28 5.69 -15.27 -8.99
CA LEU A 28 6.47 -14.30 -9.73
C LEU A 28 5.67 -13.02 -9.86
N VAL A 29 6.33 -11.89 -9.60
CA VAL A 29 5.69 -10.58 -9.52
C VAL A 29 6.30 -9.67 -10.57
N ILE A 30 5.47 -9.07 -11.41
CA ILE A 30 5.86 -8.01 -12.35
C ILE A 30 5.26 -6.70 -11.84
N GLY A 31 6.11 -5.74 -11.48
CA GLY A 31 5.69 -4.42 -11.02
C GLY A 31 5.10 -3.54 -12.12
N ASP A 32 4.17 -2.65 -11.75
CA ASP A 32 3.55 -1.68 -12.64
C ASP A 32 4.55 -0.76 -13.34
N ASP A 33 5.69 -0.46 -12.70
CA ASP A 33 6.81 0.29 -13.27
C ASP A 33 7.28 -0.30 -14.61
N LYS A 34 7.03 -1.59 -14.84
CA LYS A 34 7.40 -2.30 -16.05
C LYS A 34 6.34 -2.29 -17.15
N TYR A 35 5.11 -1.83 -16.94
CA TYR A 35 4.10 -1.86 -18.01
C TYR A 35 3.17 -0.65 -18.05
N ARG A 36 3.15 0.20 -17.02
CA ARG A 36 2.29 1.39 -16.98
C ARG A 36 2.62 2.43 -18.04
N ASP A 37 3.82 2.40 -18.62
CA ASP A 37 4.30 3.30 -19.67
C ASP A 37 3.88 2.86 -21.08
N LEU A 38 3.16 1.74 -21.20
CA LEU A 38 2.72 1.22 -22.50
C LEU A 38 1.67 2.12 -23.15
N ALA A 39 2.05 2.73 -24.27
CA ALA A 39 1.14 3.47 -25.14
C ALA A 39 0.16 2.53 -25.88
N PRO A 40 -0.99 3.05 -26.36
CA PRO A 40 -1.94 2.26 -27.16
C PRO A 40 -1.26 1.55 -28.33
N GLY A 41 -1.52 0.23 -28.47
CA GLY A 41 -0.94 -0.61 -29.53
C GLY A 41 0.52 -1.02 -29.30
N LYS A 42 1.15 -0.63 -28.20
CA LYS A 42 2.46 -1.14 -27.78
C LYS A 42 2.29 -2.28 -26.78
N GLY A 43 3.17 -3.28 -26.87
CA GLY A 43 3.27 -4.34 -25.89
C GLY A 43 4.70 -4.54 -25.44
N ARG A 44 4.88 -5.09 -24.23
CA ARG A 44 6.19 -5.47 -23.68
C ARG A 44 6.15 -6.92 -23.27
N THR A 45 7.17 -7.67 -23.68
CA THR A 45 7.32 -9.09 -23.38
C THR A 45 8.25 -9.28 -22.19
N PHE A 46 7.76 -10.03 -21.21
CA PHE A 46 8.47 -10.46 -20.01
C PHE A 46 8.90 -11.91 -20.17
N LYS A 47 10.18 -12.14 -19.91
CA LYS A 47 10.80 -13.46 -19.97
C LYS A 47 11.42 -13.77 -18.63
N HIS A 48 11.22 -15.01 -18.17
CA HIS A 48 11.86 -15.52 -16.96
C HIS A 48 12.31 -16.97 -17.21
N GLU A 49 13.45 -17.36 -16.64
CA GLU A 49 14.03 -18.69 -16.86
C GLU A 49 13.18 -19.81 -16.25
N SER A 50 12.51 -19.53 -15.12
CA SER A 50 11.64 -20.50 -14.46
C SER A 50 10.27 -20.70 -15.14
N LEU A 51 9.94 -19.90 -16.16
CA LEU A 51 8.66 -20.00 -16.87
C LEU A 51 8.83 -20.68 -18.24
N PRO A 52 7.96 -21.65 -18.60
CA PRO A 52 8.01 -22.31 -19.90
C PRO A 52 7.40 -21.46 -21.03
N PHE A 53 6.94 -20.25 -20.73
CA PHE A 53 6.31 -19.32 -21.66
C PHE A 53 6.89 -17.90 -21.50
N ASP A 54 6.67 -17.07 -22.52
CA ASP A 54 6.86 -15.63 -22.48
C ASP A 54 5.49 -14.96 -22.23
N LEU A 55 5.45 -13.94 -21.37
CA LEU A 55 4.23 -13.17 -21.09
C LEU A 55 4.34 -11.78 -21.71
N MET A 56 3.47 -11.43 -22.64
CA MET A 56 3.40 -10.08 -23.21
C MET A 56 2.19 -9.33 -22.66
N ILE A 57 2.43 -8.13 -22.16
CA ILE A 57 1.38 -7.21 -21.72
C ILE A 57 1.20 -6.12 -22.78
N THR A 58 -0.05 -5.83 -23.13
CA THR A 58 -0.43 -4.80 -24.11
C THR A 58 -1.78 -4.19 -23.74
N ASN A 59 -2.14 -3.07 -24.37
CA ASN A 59 -3.42 -2.39 -24.18
C ASN A 59 -3.73 -2.09 -22.70
N TRP A 60 -2.72 -1.66 -21.95
CA TRP A 60 -2.85 -1.21 -20.57
C TRP A 60 -3.73 0.05 -20.53
N LYS A 61 -4.75 0.05 -19.67
CA LYS A 61 -5.60 1.22 -19.42
C LYS A 61 -5.90 1.34 -17.93
N GLN A 62 -5.64 2.53 -17.39
CA GLN A 62 -6.11 2.91 -16.06
C GLN A 62 -7.58 3.28 -16.12
N HIS A 63 -8.28 3.04 -15.01
CA HIS A 63 -9.70 3.35 -14.89
C HIS A 63 -10.49 2.71 -16.04
N ALA A 64 -10.41 1.38 -16.14
CA ALA A 64 -10.98 0.62 -17.23
C ALA A 64 -11.60 -0.69 -16.75
N GLN A 65 -12.56 -1.17 -17.53
CA GLN A 65 -13.26 -2.43 -17.28
C GLN A 65 -13.43 -3.25 -18.56
N PRO A 66 -13.44 -4.59 -18.46
CA PRO A 66 -13.84 -5.44 -19.56
C PRO A 66 -15.32 -5.22 -19.89
N LYS A 67 -15.64 -5.04 -21.17
CA LYS A 67 -17.01 -4.94 -21.67
C LYS A 67 -17.21 -5.91 -22.82
N ARG A 68 -18.37 -6.57 -22.82
CA ARG A 68 -18.74 -7.47 -23.91
C ARG A 68 -18.84 -6.70 -25.23
N ASP A 69 -18.23 -7.24 -26.27
CA ASP A 69 -18.33 -6.68 -27.60
C ASP A 69 -19.68 -7.03 -28.25
N ALA A 70 -20.24 -6.08 -29.00
CA ALA A 70 -21.47 -6.26 -29.78
C ALA A 70 -21.18 -6.54 -31.27
N GLY A 71 -19.90 -6.61 -31.65
CA GLY A 71 -19.42 -6.81 -33.01
C GLY A 71 -18.75 -5.56 -33.58
N GLY A 72 -17.79 -5.77 -34.50
CA GLY A 72 -17.16 -4.69 -35.28
C GLY A 72 -15.86 -4.12 -34.70
N ARG A 73 -15.41 -4.62 -33.55
CA ARG A 73 -14.11 -4.28 -32.96
C ARG A 73 -13.03 -5.28 -33.34
N THR A 74 -11.79 -4.78 -33.49
CA THR A 74 -10.60 -5.60 -33.78
C THR A 74 -9.77 -5.90 -32.54
N ASP A 75 -9.99 -5.18 -31.43
CA ASP A 75 -9.30 -5.31 -30.15
C ASP A 75 -10.03 -6.22 -29.15
N VAL A 76 -10.69 -7.26 -29.68
CA VAL A 76 -11.51 -8.20 -28.89
C VAL A 76 -10.69 -9.41 -28.46
N VAL A 77 -10.81 -9.76 -27.18
CA VAL A 77 -10.24 -10.97 -26.58
C VAL A 77 -11.39 -11.73 -25.93
N ASP A 78 -11.63 -12.96 -26.37
CA ASP A 78 -12.71 -13.84 -25.88
C ASP A 78 -14.12 -13.20 -25.85
N GLY A 79 -14.41 -12.31 -26.80
CA GLY A 79 -15.69 -11.59 -26.88
C GLY A 79 -15.79 -10.35 -26.00
N TYR A 80 -14.71 -9.93 -25.35
CA TYR A 80 -14.61 -8.74 -24.53
C TYR A 80 -13.54 -7.77 -25.05
N TYR A 81 -13.69 -6.49 -24.73
CA TYR A 81 -12.67 -5.45 -24.96
C TYR A 81 -12.53 -4.58 -23.71
N ILE A 82 -11.43 -3.83 -23.62
CA ILE A 82 -11.15 -2.96 -22.48
C ILE A 82 -11.71 -1.55 -22.77
N GLN A 83 -12.70 -1.13 -21.98
CA GLN A 83 -13.31 0.20 -22.03
C GLN A 83 -12.85 1.04 -20.84
N GLU A 84 -12.39 2.27 -21.10
CA GLU A 84 -12.17 3.25 -20.03
C GLU A 84 -13.52 3.67 -19.42
N VAL A 85 -13.52 3.82 -18.10
CA VAL A 85 -14.66 4.31 -17.32
C VAL A 85 -14.45 5.77 -16.98
N THR A 86 -15.56 6.48 -16.79
CA THR A 86 -15.51 7.85 -16.28
C THR A 86 -14.91 7.85 -14.88
N THR A 87 -14.08 8.85 -14.59
CA THR A 87 -13.55 9.10 -13.24
C THR A 87 -14.45 10.03 -12.43
N LEU A 88 -15.59 10.43 -13.00
CA LEU A 88 -16.55 11.33 -12.37
C LEU A 88 -17.88 10.61 -12.12
N ASP A 89 -18.53 10.93 -11.01
CA ASP A 89 -19.89 10.52 -10.71
C ASP A 89 -20.94 11.35 -11.47
N ASP A 90 -22.22 11.01 -11.29
CA ASP A 90 -23.35 11.69 -11.95
C ASP A 90 -23.47 13.18 -11.57
N SER A 91 -22.85 13.60 -10.47
CA SER A 91 -22.79 15.00 -10.01
C SER A 91 -21.57 15.76 -10.54
N GLY A 92 -20.65 15.08 -11.24
CA GLY A 92 -19.39 15.62 -11.74
C GLY A 92 -18.26 15.64 -10.70
N ALA A 93 -18.43 14.99 -9.54
CA ALA A 93 -17.39 14.85 -8.54
C ALA A 93 -16.47 13.65 -8.88
N ALA A 94 -15.20 13.72 -8.48
CA ALA A 94 -14.26 12.64 -8.72
C ALA A 94 -14.64 11.38 -7.92
N LEU A 95 -14.67 10.23 -8.61
CA LEU A 95 -14.85 8.93 -7.99
C LEU A 95 -13.62 8.57 -7.15
N PRO A 96 -13.80 7.88 -6.00
CA PRO A 96 -12.66 7.35 -5.25
C PRO A 96 -11.89 6.33 -6.09
N ASP A 97 -10.56 6.35 -5.99
CA ASP A 97 -9.66 5.37 -6.66
C ASP A 97 -10.06 3.91 -6.36
N GLU A 98 -10.62 3.63 -5.18
CA GLU A 98 -11.11 2.29 -4.79
C GLU A 98 -12.21 1.74 -5.71
N GLN A 99 -12.93 2.61 -6.42
CA GLN A 99 -13.97 2.23 -7.37
C GLN A 99 -13.45 2.14 -8.81
N LEU A 100 -12.19 2.51 -9.04
CA LEU A 100 -11.57 2.62 -10.36
C LEU A 100 -10.51 1.52 -10.54
N ALA A 101 -10.93 0.42 -11.16
CA ALA A 101 -10.02 -0.65 -11.55
C ALA A 101 -9.22 -0.30 -12.82
N SER A 102 -8.08 -0.96 -13.02
CA SER A 102 -7.36 -0.98 -14.29
C SER A 102 -7.43 -2.36 -14.96
N ALA A 103 -7.20 -2.38 -16.27
CA ALA A 103 -7.19 -3.61 -17.06
C ALA A 103 -6.10 -3.60 -18.13
N CYS A 104 -5.66 -4.78 -18.54
CA CYS A 104 -4.78 -4.96 -19.69
C CYS A 104 -5.03 -6.28 -20.41
N VAL A 105 -4.48 -6.39 -21.63
CA VAL A 105 -4.44 -7.64 -22.37
C VAL A 105 -3.12 -8.34 -22.08
N ALA A 106 -3.21 -9.58 -21.65
CA ALA A 106 -2.08 -10.48 -21.45
C ALA A 106 -2.06 -11.55 -22.55
N ILE A 107 -0.87 -11.81 -23.09
CA ILE A 107 -0.64 -12.81 -24.14
C ILE A 107 0.48 -13.73 -23.66
N VAL A 108 0.13 -14.99 -23.40
CA VAL A 108 1.09 -16.03 -23.04
C VAL A 108 1.49 -16.78 -24.30
N LYS A 109 2.79 -16.85 -24.57
CA LYS A 109 3.37 -17.59 -25.70
C LYS A 109 4.25 -18.72 -25.19
N ASP A 110 3.88 -19.96 -25.47
CA ASP A 110 4.69 -21.13 -25.12
C ASP A 110 6.04 -21.10 -25.86
N LYS A 111 7.15 -21.25 -25.14
CA LYS A 111 8.50 -21.24 -25.72
C LYS A 111 8.80 -22.47 -26.58
N LYS A 112 8.11 -23.60 -26.35
CA LYS A 112 8.31 -24.87 -27.05
C LYS A 112 7.41 -24.99 -28.28
N SER A 113 6.09 -24.84 -28.10
CA SER A 113 5.12 -25.01 -29.18
C SER A 113 4.92 -23.74 -30.01
N GLY A 114 5.19 -22.55 -29.42
CA GLY A 114 4.87 -21.27 -30.02
C GLY A 114 3.38 -20.90 -29.95
N GLU A 115 2.54 -21.74 -29.34
CA GLU A 115 1.11 -21.47 -29.16
C GLU A 115 0.88 -20.23 -28.28
N GLU A 116 -0.12 -19.44 -28.65
CA GLU A 116 -0.49 -18.21 -27.96
C GLU A 116 -1.87 -18.32 -27.33
N GLN A 117 -1.95 -17.99 -26.04
CA GLN A 117 -3.21 -17.79 -25.32
C GLN A 117 -3.32 -16.30 -24.97
N LYS A 118 -4.51 -15.72 -25.16
CA LYS A 118 -4.78 -14.30 -24.89
C LYS A 118 -5.88 -14.19 -23.85
N GLY A 119 -5.76 -13.22 -22.95
CA GLY A 119 -6.73 -12.98 -21.90
C GLY A 119 -6.72 -11.52 -21.46
N ILE A 120 -7.80 -11.10 -20.80
CA ILE A 120 -7.88 -9.79 -20.17
C ILE A 120 -7.62 -9.96 -18.68
N LEU A 121 -6.64 -9.22 -18.15
CA LEU A 121 -6.43 -9.09 -16.73
C LEU A 121 -7.16 -7.83 -16.24
N TRP A 122 -7.92 -7.96 -15.16
CA TRP A 122 -8.70 -6.88 -14.55
C TRP A 122 -8.63 -6.98 -13.03
N GLU A 123 -8.42 -5.85 -12.35
CA GLU A 123 -8.23 -5.80 -10.89
C GLU A 123 -9.43 -6.34 -10.10
N PHE A 124 -10.64 -6.23 -10.65
CA PHE A 124 -11.85 -6.75 -10.01
C PHE A 124 -12.29 -8.10 -10.57
N ALA A 125 -11.43 -8.80 -11.31
CA ALA A 125 -11.71 -10.16 -11.74
C ALA A 125 -11.91 -11.07 -10.52
N ALA A 126 -13.00 -11.84 -10.52
CA ALA A 126 -13.35 -12.73 -9.40
C ALA A 126 -12.36 -13.89 -9.20
N ALA A 127 -11.61 -14.24 -10.24
CA ALA A 127 -10.62 -15.29 -10.21
C ALA A 127 -9.45 -14.95 -11.17
N PRO A 128 -8.24 -15.47 -10.91
CA PRO A 128 -7.11 -15.34 -11.83
C PRO A 128 -7.41 -15.97 -13.19
N TRP A 129 -6.79 -15.43 -14.23
CA TRP A 129 -6.83 -16.04 -15.56
C TRP A 129 -5.95 -17.28 -15.57
N THR A 130 -6.55 -18.43 -15.89
CA THR A 130 -5.83 -19.71 -15.95
C THR A 130 -5.32 -19.98 -17.35
N VAL A 131 -4.02 -20.24 -17.47
CA VAL A 131 -3.34 -20.58 -18.71
C VAL A 131 -2.73 -21.97 -18.59
N THR A 132 -2.91 -22.82 -19.61
CA THR A 132 -2.32 -24.17 -19.62
C THR A 132 -1.12 -24.19 -20.56
N VAL A 133 0.05 -24.58 -20.07
CA VAL A 133 1.28 -24.69 -20.88
C VAL A 133 1.88 -26.08 -20.68
N GLY A 134 1.82 -26.90 -21.72
CA GLY A 134 2.12 -28.33 -21.61
C GLY A 134 1.14 -29.03 -20.65
N ALA A 135 1.67 -29.66 -19.60
CA ALA A 135 0.88 -30.34 -18.57
C ALA A 135 0.57 -29.45 -17.35
N ASP A 136 1.19 -28.28 -17.26
CA ASP A 136 1.10 -27.40 -16.10
C ASP A 136 0.04 -26.30 -16.31
N LYS A 137 -0.60 -25.89 -15.23
CA LYS A 137 -1.50 -24.73 -15.20
C LYS A 137 -0.85 -23.57 -14.45
N TYR A 138 -1.05 -22.37 -14.96
CA TYR A 138 -0.57 -21.13 -14.38
C TYR A 138 -1.75 -20.18 -14.17
N LEU A 139 -1.78 -19.53 -13.01
CA LEU A 139 -2.73 -18.49 -12.66
C LEU A 139 -2.03 -17.15 -12.85
N ILE A 140 -2.67 -16.26 -13.60
CA ILE A 140 -2.18 -14.91 -13.84
C ILE A 140 -3.26 -13.93 -13.40
N SER A 141 -2.91 -13.02 -12.50
CA SER A 141 -3.82 -12.00 -12.00
C SER A 141 -3.17 -10.63 -12.01
N LEU A 142 -4.00 -9.59 -12.11
CA LEU A 142 -3.61 -8.20 -11.89
C LEU A 142 -4.13 -7.81 -10.51
N ASP A 143 -3.21 -7.59 -9.58
CA ASP A 143 -3.51 -7.39 -8.17
C ASP A 143 -2.80 -6.14 -7.63
N HIS A 144 -3.18 -5.74 -6.42
CA HIS A 144 -2.45 -4.74 -5.66
C HIS A 144 -1.29 -5.40 -4.92
N ARG A 145 -0.13 -4.75 -4.95
CA ARG A 145 1.05 -5.30 -4.29
C ARG A 145 0.79 -5.48 -2.79
N SER A 146 1.04 -6.68 -2.30
CA SER A 146 0.91 -6.99 -0.88
C SER A 146 2.26 -6.86 -0.17
N TYR A 147 2.24 -6.27 1.02
CA TYR A 147 3.38 -6.05 1.90
C TYR A 147 3.12 -6.74 3.23
N LYS A 148 4.14 -7.44 3.75
CA LYS A 148 4.10 -7.97 5.13
C LYS A 148 4.55 -6.88 6.09
N LEU A 149 3.72 -6.64 7.09
CA LEU A 149 4.05 -5.77 8.21
C LEU A 149 4.83 -6.56 9.27
N PRO A 150 5.70 -5.91 10.05
CA PRO A 150 6.39 -6.54 11.17
C PRO A 150 5.46 -6.87 12.35
N PHE A 151 4.20 -6.46 12.28
CA PHE A 151 3.17 -6.72 13.28
C PHE A 151 1.83 -7.06 12.59
N ALA A 152 0.97 -7.81 13.28
CA ALA A 152 -0.39 -8.06 12.84
C ALA A 152 -1.37 -7.11 13.56
N ILE A 153 -2.44 -6.72 12.87
CA ILE A 153 -3.57 -6.01 13.48
C ILE A 153 -4.81 -6.90 13.45
N ARG A 154 -5.46 -7.06 14.62
CA ARG A 154 -6.76 -7.70 14.80
C ARG A 154 -7.79 -6.62 15.14
N LEU A 155 -8.91 -6.59 14.41
CA LEU A 155 -10.04 -5.74 14.75
C LEU A 155 -10.89 -6.46 15.80
N ASP A 156 -11.00 -5.89 16.99
CA ASP A 156 -11.77 -6.49 18.08
C ASP A 156 -13.21 -5.94 18.09
N GLU A 157 -13.37 -4.63 17.93
CA GLU A 157 -14.68 -3.98 17.94
C GLU A 157 -14.66 -2.70 17.09
N THR A 158 -15.79 -2.37 16.47
CA THR A 158 -15.96 -1.12 15.73
C THR A 158 -17.30 -0.47 16.10
N GLU A 159 -17.21 0.81 16.47
CA GLU A 159 -18.33 1.66 16.86
C GLU A 159 -18.46 2.81 15.86
N GLN A 160 -19.69 3.09 15.44
CA GLN A 160 -20.04 4.22 14.58
C GLN A 160 -21.08 5.09 15.29
N GLU A 161 -20.73 6.35 15.52
CA GLU A 161 -21.68 7.39 15.93
C GLU A 161 -22.14 8.12 14.66
N LYS A 162 -23.45 8.22 14.42
CA LYS A 162 -24.03 8.94 13.26
C LYS A 162 -24.48 10.35 13.67
N HIS A 163 -24.51 11.27 12.71
CA HIS A 163 -25.13 12.58 12.93
C HIS A 163 -26.66 12.42 13.08
N PRO A 164 -27.29 13.06 14.08
CA PRO A 164 -28.73 12.99 14.25
C PRO A 164 -29.48 13.37 12.97
N GLY A 165 -30.35 12.48 12.49
CA GLY A 165 -31.16 12.71 11.29
C GLY A 165 -30.45 12.45 9.96
N THR A 166 -29.24 11.89 9.93
CA THR A 166 -28.58 11.48 8.68
C THR A 166 -27.87 10.13 8.83
N GLU A 167 -27.68 9.41 7.72
CA GLU A 167 -26.81 8.22 7.67
C GLU A 167 -25.31 8.57 7.68
N ARG A 168 -24.97 9.86 7.79
CA ARG A 168 -23.59 10.33 7.78
C ARG A 168 -22.93 10.04 9.13
N ALA A 169 -21.80 9.35 9.09
CA ALA A 169 -21.02 9.09 10.28
C ALA A 169 -20.42 10.38 10.86
N ARG A 170 -20.58 10.55 12.17
CA ARG A 170 -20.00 11.61 13.00
C ARG A 170 -18.66 11.19 13.60
N ARG A 171 -18.56 9.95 14.06
CA ARG A 171 -17.35 9.38 14.65
C ARG A 171 -17.26 7.89 14.35
N PHE A 172 -16.06 7.43 14.02
CA PHE A 172 -15.71 6.02 13.99
C PHE A 172 -14.64 5.74 15.04
N THR A 173 -14.85 4.68 15.80
CA THR A 173 -13.89 4.19 16.80
C THR A 173 -13.69 2.71 16.54
N SER A 174 -12.46 2.31 16.23
CA SER A 174 -12.08 0.90 16.11
C SER A 174 -11.15 0.51 17.23
N LYS A 175 -11.55 -0.46 18.04
CA LYS A 175 -10.68 -1.11 19.03
C LYS A 175 -9.94 -2.23 18.32
N VAL A 176 -8.62 -2.12 18.30
CA VAL A 176 -7.74 -3.06 17.61
C VAL A 176 -6.69 -3.61 18.57
N THR A 177 -6.31 -4.86 18.38
CA THR A 177 -5.15 -5.45 19.04
C THR A 177 -3.99 -5.50 18.04
N LYS A 178 -2.89 -4.80 18.36
CA LYS A 178 -1.59 -4.96 17.66
C LYS A 178 -0.91 -6.20 18.25
N ILE A 179 -0.50 -7.12 17.40
CA ILE A 179 0.17 -8.36 17.78
C ILE A 179 1.58 -8.30 17.19
N THR A 180 2.61 -8.34 18.04
CA THR A 180 4.03 -8.35 17.65
C THR A 180 4.71 -9.55 18.29
N GLY A 181 4.88 -10.63 17.54
CA GLY A 181 5.28 -11.92 18.12
C GLY A 181 4.27 -12.39 19.17
N ASP A 182 4.74 -12.65 20.39
CA ASP A 182 3.90 -13.07 21.52
C ASP A 182 3.27 -11.91 22.31
N HIS A 183 3.56 -10.66 21.92
CA HIS A 183 3.06 -9.47 22.62
C HIS A 183 1.78 -8.93 21.97
N GLU A 184 0.69 -8.87 22.75
CA GLU A 184 -0.56 -8.22 22.34
C GLU A 184 -0.72 -6.86 23.02
N GLU A 185 -0.95 -5.82 22.22
CA GLU A 185 -1.18 -4.46 22.70
C GLU A 185 -2.51 -3.93 22.19
N LYS A 186 -3.41 -3.59 23.12
CA LYS A 186 -4.72 -3.00 22.78
C LYS A 186 -4.57 -1.54 22.43
N ARG A 187 -5.07 -1.15 21.27
CA ARG A 187 -5.06 0.23 20.76
C ARG A 187 -6.46 0.62 20.30
N VAL A 188 -6.74 1.91 20.35
CA VAL A 188 -7.99 2.49 19.85
C VAL A 188 -7.63 3.43 18.72
N ILE A 189 -8.20 3.18 17.54
CA ILE A 189 -8.11 4.07 16.38
C ILE A 189 -9.39 4.88 16.39
N THR A 190 -9.27 6.19 16.58
CA THR A 190 -10.40 7.12 16.48
C THR A 190 -10.18 8.03 15.28
N MET A 191 -11.25 8.44 14.61
CA MET A 191 -11.17 9.43 13.52
C MET A 191 -10.44 10.69 14.05
N ASN A 192 -9.25 10.97 13.49
CA ASN A 192 -8.27 12.03 13.83
C ASN A 192 -7.10 11.67 14.77
N GLU A 193 -7.05 10.47 15.35
CA GLU A 193 -5.87 9.96 16.08
C GLU A 193 -5.42 8.62 15.49
N PRO A 194 -4.54 8.65 14.46
CA PRO A 194 -4.01 7.42 13.88
C PRO A 194 -3.12 6.69 14.88
N VAL A 195 -3.16 5.36 14.87
CA VAL A 195 -2.23 4.54 15.64
C VAL A 195 -0.89 4.58 14.91
N ARG A 196 0.12 5.13 15.61
CA ARG A 196 1.50 5.20 15.13
C ARG A 196 2.32 4.09 15.77
N SER A 197 3.08 3.37 14.95
CA SER A 197 4.03 2.37 15.42
C SER A 197 5.12 2.16 14.38
N GLU A 198 6.39 2.14 14.82
CA GLU A 198 7.54 1.72 14.01
C GLU A 198 7.63 2.44 12.65
N GLY A 199 7.33 3.74 12.60
CA GLY A 199 7.36 4.54 11.37
C GLY A 199 6.11 4.44 10.49
N TYR A 200 5.11 3.65 10.88
CA TYR A 200 3.82 3.54 10.20
C TYR A 200 2.70 4.25 10.97
N ALA A 201 1.83 4.95 10.24
CA ALA A 201 0.59 5.51 10.75
C ALA A 201 -0.60 4.77 10.14
N VAL A 202 -1.44 4.19 10.99
CA VAL A 202 -2.64 3.46 10.59
C VAL A 202 -3.86 4.36 10.76
N PHE A 203 -4.53 4.64 9.65
CA PHE A 203 -5.78 5.39 9.57
C PHE A 203 -6.94 4.44 9.28
N GLN A 204 -8.12 4.75 9.80
CA GLN A 204 -9.35 4.10 9.36
C GLN A 204 -9.95 4.93 8.22
N GLN A 205 -10.08 4.34 7.03
CA GLN A 205 -10.59 5.02 5.82
C GLN A 205 -12.05 4.69 5.54
N THR A 206 -12.42 3.40 5.59
CA THR A 206 -13.75 2.94 5.19
C THR A 206 -14.42 2.11 6.28
N PHE A 207 -15.75 2.12 6.27
CA PHE A 207 -16.58 1.33 7.17
C PHE A 207 -17.78 0.80 6.38
N ASP A 208 -18.02 -0.50 6.51
CA ASP A 208 -19.20 -1.19 6.01
C ASP A 208 -19.93 -1.75 7.23
N ASP A 209 -21.18 -1.35 7.46
CA ASP A 209 -22.01 -1.90 8.53
C ASP A 209 -22.63 -3.26 8.17
N GLY A 210 -22.30 -3.80 6.98
CA GLY A 210 -22.80 -5.07 6.47
C GLY A 210 -24.13 -4.94 5.74
N THR A 211 -24.73 -3.73 5.65
CA THR A 211 -25.96 -3.50 4.89
C THR A 211 -25.72 -3.52 3.39
N ARG A 212 -24.57 -3.03 2.92
CA ARG A 212 -24.19 -3.03 1.48
C ARG A 212 -23.78 -4.41 0.98
N SER A 213 -23.17 -5.22 1.85
CA SER A 213 -22.75 -6.60 1.56
C SER A 213 -23.87 -7.64 1.73
N GLY A 214 -25.01 -7.28 2.33
CA GLY A 214 -26.09 -8.23 2.67
C GLY A 214 -25.71 -9.28 3.73
N SER A 215 -24.51 -9.19 4.31
CA SER A 215 -23.98 -10.16 5.27
C SER A 215 -24.22 -9.79 6.73
N GLY A 216 -24.55 -8.52 7.02
CA GLY A 216 -24.69 -8.00 8.39
C GLY A 216 -23.37 -7.96 9.18
N VAL A 217 -22.24 -8.32 8.56
CA VAL A 217 -20.92 -8.31 9.19
C VAL A 217 -20.29 -6.95 8.98
N LYS A 218 -20.02 -6.25 10.10
CA LYS A 218 -19.30 -4.98 10.08
C LYS A 218 -17.86 -5.19 9.63
N ARG A 219 -17.37 -4.38 8.70
CA ARG A 219 -15.98 -4.37 8.22
C ARG A 219 -15.42 -2.95 8.31
N SER A 220 -14.15 -2.82 8.66
CA SER A 220 -13.43 -1.53 8.62
C SER A 220 -12.20 -1.68 7.73
N GLY A 221 -12.03 -0.75 6.79
CA GLY A 221 -10.84 -0.63 5.96
C GLY A 221 -9.81 0.28 6.62
N PHE A 222 -8.59 -0.22 6.73
CA PHE A 222 -7.45 0.51 7.29
C PHE A 222 -6.49 0.90 6.17
N GLN A 223 -6.05 2.16 6.19
CA GLN A 223 -4.96 2.65 5.34
C GLN A 223 -3.71 2.80 6.19
N ILE A 224 -2.60 2.34 5.64
CA ILE A 224 -1.30 2.41 6.29
C ILE A 224 -0.45 3.38 5.49
N VAL A 225 0.10 4.38 6.16
CA VAL A 225 1.00 5.36 5.57
C VAL A 225 2.34 5.24 6.27
N GLU A 226 3.40 5.04 5.51
CA GLU A 226 4.75 5.16 6.02
C GLU A 226 5.05 6.64 6.25
N ASN A 227 5.29 7.01 7.50
CA ASN A 227 5.66 8.35 7.90
C ASN A 227 7.09 8.33 8.46
N PRO A 228 8.13 8.31 7.60
CA PRO A 228 9.53 8.36 8.06
C PRO A 228 9.84 9.67 8.77
N SER A 229 8.95 10.67 8.67
CA SER A 229 9.12 12.00 9.26
C SER A 229 8.54 12.18 10.65
N ASP A 230 8.01 11.12 11.28
CA ASP A 230 7.35 11.20 12.59
C ASP A 230 8.30 11.74 13.69
N HIS A 231 9.61 11.60 13.51
CA HIS A 231 10.62 12.08 14.47
C HIS A 231 11.13 13.52 14.24
N TRP A 232 10.93 14.12 13.06
CA TRP A 232 11.44 15.48 12.78
C TRP A 232 10.88 16.57 13.68
N PRO A 233 9.58 16.57 14.04
CA PRO A 233 9.05 17.55 14.99
C PRO A 233 9.72 17.47 16.36
N LEU A 234 10.00 16.26 16.84
CA LEU A 234 10.71 16.04 18.11
C LEU A 234 12.15 16.57 18.03
N ILE A 235 12.89 16.24 16.96
CA ILE A 235 14.26 16.73 16.73
C ILE A 235 14.28 18.26 16.68
N SER A 236 13.31 18.87 15.99
CA SER A 236 13.18 20.33 15.91
C SER A 236 12.95 20.97 17.29
N CYS A 237 12.09 20.37 18.12
CA CYS A 237 11.85 20.82 19.49
C CYS A 237 13.11 20.73 20.35
N ILE A 238 13.88 19.64 20.23
CA ILE A 238 15.13 19.46 20.96
C ILE A 238 16.15 20.54 20.57
N ILE A 239 16.33 20.79 19.26
CA ILE A 239 17.26 21.81 18.77
C ILE A 239 16.88 23.21 19.29
N VAL A 240 15.59 23.56 19.28
CA VAL A 240 15.11 24.84 19.80
C VAL A 240 15.32 24.93 21.32
N ALA A 241 15.00 23.87 22.07
CA ALA A 241 15.20 23.83 23.51
C ALA A 241 16.67 24.01 23.89
N GLU A 242 17.59 23.33 23.18
CA GLU A 242 19.03 23.46 23.35
C GLU A 242 19.52 24.88 23.03
N GLY A 243 19.06 25.46 21.91
CA GLY A 243 19.40 26.84 21.54
C GLY A 243 18.98 27.86 22.62
N LEU A 244 17.78 27.69 23.17
CA LEU A 244 17.29 28.52 24.28
C LEU A 244 18.09 28.29 25.57
N LEU A 245 18.41 27.03 25.90
CA LEU A 245 19.20 26.69 27.08
C LEU A 245 20.59 27.33 27.02
N LEU A 246 21.28 27.21 25.89
CA LEU A 246 22.57 27.86 25.66
C LEU A 246 22.46 29.38 25.75
N HIS A 247 21.40 29.97 25.19
CA HIS A 247 21.16 31.41 25.28
C HIS A 247 21.01 31.89 26.73
N PHE A 248 20.21 31.18 27.54
CA PHE A 248 20.04 31.47 28.96
C PHE A 248 21.35 31.32 29.74
N LEU A 249 22.12 30.26 29.47
CA LEU A 249 23.41 30.02 30.11
C LEU A 249 24.45 31.11 29.78
N MET A 250 24.47 31.61 28.54
CA MET A 250 25.32 32.75 28.16
C MET A 250 24.92 34.04 28.88
N MET A 251 23.62 34.32 28.95
CA MET A 251 23.09 35.49 29.66
C MET A 251 23.38 35.43 31.17
N LEU A 252 23.29 34.24 31.77
CA LEU A 252 23.64 33.99 33.16
C LEU A 252 25.14 34.17 33.42
N ALA A 253 26.01 33.62 32.57
CA ALA A 253 27.46 33.79 32.69
C ALA A 253 27.86 35.27 32.62
N ARG A 254 27.23 36.03 31.71
CA ARG A 254 27.41 37.49 31.61
C ARG A 254 26.98 38.21 32.89
N PHE A 255 25.87 37.80 33.50
CA PHE A 255 25.38 38.39 34.76
C PHE A 255 26.34 38.12 35.94
N ILE A 256 26.95 36.93 36.00
CA ILE A 256 27.87 36.53 37.07
C ILE A 256 29.31 37.07 36.84
N LYS A 257 29.54 37.86 35.77
CA LYS A 257 30.86 38.39 35.36
C LYS A 257 31.92 37.30 35.12
N VAL A 258 31.49 36.10 34.76
CA VAL A 258 32.39 35.05 34.27
C VAL A 258 32.63 35.33 32.79
N GLU A 259 33.85 35.14 32.29
CA GLU A 259 34.19 35.35 30.87
C GLU A 259 33.25 34.50 29.99
N PRO A 260 32.25 35.11 29.30
CA PRO A 260 31.15 34.36 28.71
C PRO A 260 31.60 33.45 27.57
N TRP A 261 32.72 33.80 26.93
CA TRP A 261 33.31 33.04 25.84
C TRP A 261 33.95 31.72 26.30
N LYS A 262 34.65 31.71 27.44
CA LYS A 262 35.26 30.48 28.00
C LYS A 262 34.20 29.51 28.51
N PHE A 263 33.12 30.04 29.08
CA PHE A 263 31.97 29.24 29.53
C PHE A 263 31.22 28.61 28.35
N ALA A 264 30.95 29.38 27.29
CA ALA A 264 30.30 28.89 26.08
C ALA A 264 31.14 27.82 25.36
N LEU A 265 32.45 28.03 25.20
CA LEU A 265 33.36 27.04 24.62
C LEU A 265 33.40 25.74 25.44
N GLY A 266 33.40 25.82 26.77
CA GLY A 266 33.36 24.65 27.65
C GLY A 266 32.07 23.85 27.51
N LEU A 267 30.92 24.52 27.41
CA LEU A 267 29.61 23.89 27.19
C LEU A 267 29.50 23.23 25.82
N ILE A 268 29.98 23.90 24.76
CA ILE A 268 29.99 23.34 23.40
C ILE A 268 30.88 22.10 23.33
N LEU A 269 32.04 22.11 23.98
CA LEU A 269 32.93 20.94 24.08
C LEU A 269 32.29 19.78 24.84
N ALA A 270 31.68 20.05 25.99
CA ALA A 270 30.99 19.03 26.78
C ALA A 270 29.80 18.43 26.01
N PHE A 271 29.06 19.26 25.29
CA PHE A 271 27.93 18.83 24.47
C PHE A 271 28.37 17.96 23.29
N ASN A 272 29.40 18.38 22.54
CA ASN A 272 29.95 17.57 21.45
C ASN A 272 30.51 16.22 21.94
N ALA A 273 31.13 16.19 23.12
CA ALA A 273 31.60 14.95 23.73
C ALA A 273 30.44 14.02 24.15
N ALA A 274 29.38 14.57 24.75
CA ALA A 274 28.18 13.81 25.12
C ALA A 274 27.42 13.29 23.88
N PHE A 275 27.32 14.10 22.83
CA PHE A 275 26.71 13.73 21.56
C PHE A 275 27.49 12.62 20.85
N ALA A 276 28.83 12.71 20.80
CA ALA A 276 29.69 11.65 20.27
C ALA A 276 29.55 10.33 21.05
N LEU A 277 29.45 10.38 22.37
CA LEU A 277 29.20 9.22 23.24
C LEU A 277 27.81 8.59 23.02
N ALA A 278 26.78 9.42 22.82
CA ALA A 278 25.44 8.94 22.52
C ALA A 278 25.37 8.26 21.14
N MET A 279 26.02 8.85 20.13
CA MET A 279 26.10 8.29 18.78
C MET A 279 26.91 6.98 18.73
N TRP A 280 27.98 6.84 19.53
CA TRP A 280 28.71 5.58 19.66
C TRP A 280 27.85 4.44 20.20
N LYS A 281 26.89 4.73 21.09
CA LYS A 281 25.97 3.72 21.65
C LYS A 281 24.81 3.34 20.72
N LEU A 282 24.59 4.09 19.63
CA LEU A 282 23.51 3.90 18.65
C LEU A 282 23.99 3.22 17.35
N LEU A 283 25.30 3.03 17.19
CA LEU A 283 25.96 2.22 16.15
C LEU A 283 26.35 0.84 16.71
#